data_AF-A0AAU4EUW6-F1
#
_entry.id   AF-A0AAU4EUW6-F1
#
_cell.length_a   1.000
_cell.length_b   1.000
_cell.length_c   1.000
_cell.angle_alpha   90.00
_cell.angle_beta   90.00
_cell.angle_gamma   90.00
#
_symmetry.space_group_name_H-M   'P 1'
#
loop_
_entity.id
_entity.type
_entity.pdbx_description
1 polymer ?
#
loop_
_entity_poly.entity_id
_entity_poly.type
_entity_poly.pdbx_seq_one_letter_code
_entity_poly.pdbx_strand_id
1 'polypeptide(L)'
;MADWSLSRAKARLDRREHLDELTARTRFEVRLHLNEPAEYGSYEDVETIFAIGHGECAALLAHRRVLPLWERLLLARYARRLHGKAITRSVGAVPSGASGIARAFGAEILELGPDSGDTGAKYDLQGRGLLTVFRIAVGAKGEAWPDRHEVSTTSARNILTCCATFAHRKPWHVLWPVYRVRGLRLWKL
;
A
#
# COMPACT_ATOMS: atom_id res chain seq x y z
N MET A 1 23.41 -27.58 16.18
CA MET A 1 22.72 -26.27 16.28
C MET A 1 21.91 -26.10 15.01
N ALA A 2 20.59 -25.93 15.09
CA ALA A 2 19.77 -25.65 13.92
C ALA A 2 20.09 -24.24 13.42
N ASP A 3 20.29 -24.09 12.11
CA ASP A 3 20.59 -22.80 11.50
C ASP A 3 19.40 -21.84 11.70
N TRP A 4 19.61 -20.81 12.51
CA TRP A 4 18.61 -19.78 12.81
C TRP A 4 18.10 -19.11 11.53
N SER A 5 18.96 -19.00 10.50
CA SER A 5 18.61 -18.39 9.21
C SER A 5 17.50 -19.14 8.47
N LEU A 6 17.38 -20.46 8.70
CA LEU A 6 16.37 -21.33 8.11
C LEU A 6 15.14 -21.54 9.02
N SER A 7 15.11 -20.88 10.18
CA SER A 7 14.02 -21.03 11.15
C SER A 7 12.73 -20.34 10.69
N ARG A 8 11.58 -20.90 11.06
CA ARG A 8 10.26 -20.24 10.85
C ARG A 8 10.17 -18.88 11.56
N ALA A 9 10.94 -18.68 12.63
CA ALA A 9 10.97 -17.43 13.37
C ALA A 9 11.70 -16.33 12.59
N LYS A 10 12.87 -16.63 12.02
CA LYS A 10 13.60 -15.71 11.14
C LYS A 10 12.81 -15.39 9.87
N ALA A 11 12.23 -16.41 9.23
CA ALA A 11 11.35 -16.21 8.07
C ALA A 11 10.11 -15.34 8.39
N ARG A 12 9.61 -15.33 9.62
CA ARG A 12 8.55 -14.40 10.03
C ARG A 12 9.09 -12.99 10.22
N LEU A 13 10.30 -12.83 10.77
CA LEU A 13 10.93 -11.52 11.00
C LEU A 13 11.20 -10.79 9.69
N ASP A 14 11.89 -11.44 8.74
CA ASP A 14 12.27 -10.83 7.45
C ASP A 14 11.03 -10.35 6.66
N ARG A 15 9.91 -11.06 6.82
CA ARG A 15 8.64 -10.70 6.16
C ARG A 15 7.95 -9.52 6.83
N ARG A 16 8.12 -9.35 8.14
CA ARG A 16 7.65 -8.16 8.86
C ARG A 16 8.41 -6.93 8.40
N GLU A 17 9.73 -7.06 8.31
CA GLU A 17 10.63 -6.03 7.80
C GLU A 17 10.23 -5.62 6.37
N HIS A 18 9.94 -6.60 5.51
CA HIS A 18 9.47 -6.31 4.15
C HIS A 18 8.12 -5.56 4.12
N LEU A 19 7.16 -5.93 4.97
CA LEU A 19 5.89 -5.19 5.09
C LEU A 19 6.10 -3.76 5.60
N ASP A 20 7.05 -3.55 6.51
CA ASP A 20 7.39 -2.23 7.03
C ASP A 20 8.10 -1.39 5.97
N GLU A 21 8.98 -1.98 5.17
CA GLU A 21 9.63 -1.33 4.03
C GLU A 21 8.61 -0.87 2.98
N LEU A 22 7.67 -1.73 2.57
CA LEU A 22 6.60 -1.37 1.64
C LEU A 22 5.70 -0.25 2.19
N THR A 23 5.39 -0.32 3.49
CA THR A 23 4.62 0.73 4.18
C THR A 23 5.41 2.04 4.24
N ALA A 24 6.73 1.98 4.48
CA ALA A 24 7.61 3.14 4.55
C ALA A 24 7.76 3.81 3.19
N ARG A 25 7.93 3.03 2.12
CA ARG A 25 7.96 3.54 0.73
C ARG A 25 6.68 4.29 0.37
N THR A 26 5.52 3.71 0.70
CA THR A 26 4.21 4.36 0.53
C THR A 26 4.14 5.70 1.28
N ARG A 27 4.60 5.74 2.53
CA ARG A 27 4.62 6.96 3.34
C ARG A 27 5.59 8.00 2.79
N PHE A 28 6.72 7.57 2.25
CA PHE A 28 7.73 8.44 1.66
C PHE A 28 7.18 9.12 0.41
N GLU A 29 6.61 8.36 -0.53
CA GLU A 29 5.98 8.88 -1.75
C GLU A 29 4.96 9.98 -1.43
N VAL A 30 4.07 9.69 -0.47
CA VAL A 30 3.01 10.62 -0.07
C VAL A 30 3.54 11.85 0.66
N ARG A 31 4.57 11.71 1.50
CA ARG A 31 5.20 12.84 2.20
C ARG A 31 5.94 13.75 1.23
N LEU A 32 6.61 13.15 0.25
CA LEU A 32 7.29 13.89 -0.80
C LEU A 32 6.29 14.78 -1.55
N HIS A 33 5.15 14.23 -1.96
CA HIS A 33 4.08 15.03 -2.57
C HIS A 33 3.56 16.16 -1.67
N LEU A 34 3.39 15.93 -0.37
CA LEU A 34 2.90 16.96 0.55
C LEU A 34 3.91 18.09 0.78
N ASN A 35 5.21 17.82 0.65
CA ASN A 35 6.28 18.79 0.86
C ASN A 35 6.71 19.48 -0.45
N GLU A 36 6.69 18.74 -1.56
CA GLU A 36 7.20 19.14 -2.87
C GLU A 36 6.20 18.76 -3.98
N PRO A 37 5.00 19.38 -4.01
CA PRO A 37 3.93 18.99 -4.94
C PRO A 37 4.23 19.29 -6.42
N ALA A 38 5.26 20.10 -6.72
CA ALA A 38 5.60 20.53 -8.07
C ALA A 38 6.46 19.54 -8.87
N GLU A 39 7.06 18.53 -8.22
CA GLU A 39 8.03 17.61 -8.88
C GLU A 39 7.45 16.24 -9.25
N TYR A 40 6.24 15.89 -8.81
CA TYR A 40 5.64 14.58 -9.07
C TYR A 40 4.70 14.60 -10.26
N GLY A 41 5.20 14.19 -11.43
CA GLY A 41 4.45 14.10 -12.68
C GLY A 41 4.69 12.82 -13.46
N SER A 42 4.78 11.65 -12.80
CA SER A 42 5.19 10.39 -13.43
C SER A 42 4.09 9.34 -13.64
N TYR A 43 2.85 9.62 -13.23
CA TYR A 43 1.73 8.69 -13.38
C TYR A 43 0.86 9.07 -14.58
N GLU A 44 1.42 8.94 -15.78
CA GLU A 44 0.78 9.47 -17.00
C GLU A 44 -0.45 8.67 -17.45
N ASP A 45 -0.61 7.42 -17.02
CA ASP A 45 -1.67 6.51 -17.47
C ASP A 45 -2.23 5.62 -16.34
N VAL A 46 -3.56 5.42 -16.35
CA VAL A 46 -4.31 4.59 -15.41
C VAL A 46 -3.89 3.12 -15.52
N GLU A 47 -3.51 2.63 -16.70
CA GLU A 47 -2.96 1.28 -16.84
C GLU A 47 -1.66 1.11 -16.06
N THR A 48 -0.80 2.13 -16.12
CA THR A 48 0.47 2.15 -15.38
C THR A 48 0.22 2.20 -13.87
N ILE A 49 -0.72 3.03 -13.43
CA ILE A 49 -1.14 3.10 -12.01
C ILE A 49 -1.67 1.73 -11.55
N PHE A 50 -2.50 1.08 -12.35
CA PHE A 50 -3.02 -0.26 -12.03
C PHE A 50 -1.93 -1.31 -11.97
N ALA A 51 -1.02 -1.34 -12.94
CA ALA A 51 0.08 -2.30 -12.98
C ALA A 51 1.02 -2.16 -11.77
N ILE A 52 1.40 -0.93 -11.43
CA ILE A 52 2.20 -0.63 -10.23
C ILE A 52 1.44 -1.06 -8.97
N GLY A 53 0.18 -0.64 -8.85
CA GLY A 53 -0.66 -0.98 -7.69
C GLY A 53 -0.89 -2.48 -7.53
N HIS A 54 -1.04 -3.22 -8.64
CA HIS A 54 -1.13 -4.68 -8.63
C HIS A 54 0.18 -5.30 -8.11
N GLY A 55 1.34 -4.86 -8.61
CA GLY A 55 2.64 -5.36 -8.15
C GLY A 55 2.85 -5.13 -6.65
N GLU A 56 2.57 -3.93 -6.16
CA GLU A 56 2.66 -3.57 -4.74
C GLU A 56 1.67 -4.38 -3.88
N CYS A 57 0.42 -4.50 -4.33
CA CYS A 57 -0.60 -5.26 -3.63
C CYS A 57 -0.27 -6.76 -3.60
N ALA A 58 0.27 -7.31 -4.68
CA ALA A 58 0.74 -8.68 -4.75
C ALA A 58 1.92 -8.91 -3.79
N ALA A 59 2.88 -8.00 -3.73
CA ALA A 59 3.98 -8.06 -2.77
C ALA A 59 3.49 -8.03 -1.31
N LEU A 60 2.52 -7.15 -1.00
CA LEU A 60 1.88 -7.08 0.32
C LEU A 60 1.17 -8.41 0.67
N LEU A 61 0.44 -9.00 -0.28
CA LEU A 61 -0.40 -10.18 -0.02
C LEU A 61 0.32 -11.52 -0.20
N ALA A 62 1.53 -11.54 -0.80
CA ALA A 62 2.32 -12.74 -1.08
C ALA A 62 2.48 -13.63 0.17
N HIS A 63 2.57 -13.02 1.35
CA HIS A 63 2.89 -13.72 2.60
C HIS A 63 1.71 -13.89 3.55
N ARG A 64 0.48 -13.56 3.11
CA ARG A 64 -0.72 -13.67 3.95
C ARG A 64 -0.89 -15.05 4.57
N ARG A 65 -0.54 -16.13 3.85
CA ARG A 65 -0.76 -17.52 4.32
C ARG A 65 0.08 -17.91 5.54
N VAL A 66 1.16 -17.19 5.84
CA VAL A 66 2.09 -17.50 6.95
C VAL A 66 1.74 -16.71 8.22
N LEU A 67 0.99 -15.63 8.09
CA LEU A 67 0.57 -14.79 9.21
C LEU A 67 -0.54 -15.48 10.03
N PRO A 68 -0.70 -15.16 11.33
CA PRO A 68 -1.91 -15.49 12.09
C PRO A 68 -3.18 -14.90 11.44
N LEU A 69 -4.33 -15.51 11.68
CA LEU A 69 -5.60 -15.12 11.04
C LEU A 69 -5.93 -13.63 11.22
N TRP A 70 -5.74 -13.08 12.43
CA TRP A 70 -6.04 -11.68 12.70
C TRP A 70 -5.15 -10.71 11.90
N GLU A 71 -3.87 -11.04 11.70
CA GLU A 71 -2.95 -10.28 10.85
C GLU A 71 -3.34 -10.37 9.38
N ARG A 72 -3.78 -11.54 8.93
CA ARG A 72 -4.31 -11.71 7.55
C ARG A 72 -5.48 -10.78 7.31
N LEU A 73 -6.41 -10.71 8.26
CA LEU A 73 -7.60 -9.86 8.16
C LEU A 73 -7.24 -8.37 8.24
N LEU A 74 -6.25 -7.97 9.05
CA LEU A 74 -5.74 -6.61 9.07
C LEU A 74 -5.05 -6.24 7.76
N LEU A 75 -4.15 -7.10 7.27
CA LEU A 75 -3.42 -6.91 6.02
C LEU A 75 -4.38 -6.84 4.82
N ALA A 76 -5.38 -7.71 4.75
CA ALA A 76 -6.38 -7.68 3.68
C ALA A 76 -7.22 -6.39 3.70
N ARG A 77 -7.62 -5.92 4.90
CA ARG A 77 -8.33 -4.64 5.04
C ARG A 77 -7.45 -3.46 4.65
N TYR A 78 -6.18 -3.47 5.07
CA TYR A 78 -5.20 -2.45 4.73
C TYR A 78 -4.94 -2.40 3.22
N ALA A 79 -4.65 -3.54 2.59
CA ALA A 79 -4.43 -3.64 1.16
C ALA A 79 -5.65 -3.18 0.36
N ARG A 80 -6.86 -3.57 0.77
CA ARG A 80 -8.11 -3.12 0.13
C ARG A 80 -8.35 -1.63 0.29
N ARG A 81 -7.96 -1.05 1.43
CA ARG A 81 -8.11 0.39 1.68
C ARG A 81 -7.13 1.22 0.86
N LEU A 82 -5.90 0.74 0.68
CA LEU A 82 -4.87 1.41 -0.10
C LEU A 82 -5.05 1.24 -1.61
N HIS A 83 -5.19 0.01 -2.09
CA HIS A 83 -5.17 -0.30 -3.53
C HIS A 83 -6.57 -0.51 -4.12
N GLY A 84 -7.61 -0.59 -3.29
CA GLY A 84 -8.98 -0.77 -3.76
C GLY A 84 -9.36 -2.23 -4.03
N LYS A 85 -10.65 -2.44 -4.34
CA LYS A 85 -11.25 -3.73 -4.63
C LYS A 85 -10.80 -4.30 -5.97
N ALA A 86 -10.71 -3.47 -7.01
CA ALA A 86 -10.28 -3.87 -8.35
C ALA A 86 -8.89 -4.53 -8.30
N ILE A 87 -7.89 -3.81 -7.75
CA ILE A 87 -6.52 -4.30 -7.63
C ILE A 87 -6.44 -5.49 -6.66
N THR A 88 -7.11 -5.44 -5.50
CA THR A 88 -7.05 -6.59 -4.57
C THR A 88 -7.70 -7.86 -5.11
N ARG A 89 -8.71 -7.74 -5.98
CA ARG A 89 -9.32 -8.89 -6.67
C ARG A 89 -8.40 -9.42 -7.77
N SER A 90 -7.77 -8.54 -8.55
CA SER A 90 -6.88 -8.94 -9.63
C SER A 90 -5.68 -9.75 -9.12
N VAL A 91 -5.09 -9.37 -7.98
CA VAL A 91 -4.03 -10.15 -7.30
C VAL A 91 -4.50 -11.54 -6.87
N GLY A 92 -5.79 -11.70 -6.59
CA GLY A 92 -6.39 -13.00 -6.28
C GLY A 92 -6.49 -13.93 -7.49
N ALA A 93 -6.62 -13.36 -8.69
CA ALA A 93 -6.75 -14.08 -9.95
C ALA A 93 -5.40 -14.30 -10.65
N VAL A 94 -4.51 -13.30 -10.60
CA VAL A 94 -3.19 -13.32 -11.25
C VAL A 94 -2.12 -12.97 -10.21
N PRO A 95 -1.16 -13.87 -9.95
CA PRO A 95 -0.07 -13.61 -9.01
C PRO A 95 1.00 -12.68 -9.60
N SER A 96 1.86 -12.13 -8.73
CA SER A 96 2.96 -11.21 -9.08
C SER A 96 3.86 -11.75 -10.19
N GLY A 97 4.27 -10.88 -11.12
CA GLY A 97 5.24 -11.20 -12.17
C GLY A 97 4.63 -11.68 -13.49
N ALA A 98 3.30 -11.77 -13.57
CA ALA A 98 2.61 -12.03 -14.83
C ALA A 98 2.77 -10.83 -15.79
N SER A 99 3.17 -11.11 -17.03
CA SER A 99 3.19 -10.12 -18.10
C SER A 99 1.78 -9.84 -18.62
N GLY A 100 1.46 -8.60 -18.98
CA GLY A 100 0.19 -8.26 -19.62
C GLY A 100 -1.00 -8.14 -18.68
N ILE A 101 -0.78 -7.92 -17.38
CA ILE A 101 -1.83 -7.68 -16.37
C ILE A 101 -2.79 -6.57 -16.83
N ALA A 102 -2.28 -5.47 -17.39
CA ALA A 102 -3.13 -4.38 -17.87
C ALA A 102 -4.12 -4.84 -18.95
N ARG A 103 -3.70 -5.70 -19.88
CA ARG A 103 -4.59 -6.25 -20.92
C ARG A 103 -5.63 -7.24 -20.35
N ALA A 104 -5.29 -7.96 -19.29
CA ALA A 104 -6.16 -8.95 -18.69
C ALA A 104 -7.30 -8.35 -17.85
N PHE A 105 -7.13 -7.12 -17.35
CA PHE A 105 -8.05 -6.44 -16.44
C PHE A 105 -8.57 -5.11 -17.00
N GLY A 106 -8.76 -5.01 -18.31
CA GLY A 106 -9.19 -3.77 -18.96
C GLY A 106 -10.49 -3.21 -18.40
N ALA A 107 -11.46 -4.05 -18.05
CA ALA A 107 -12.71 -3.63 -17.43
C ALA A 107 -12.49 -3.01 -16.04
N GLU A 108 -11.68 -3.64 -15.20
CA GLU A 108 -11.36 -3.15 -13.86
C GLU A 108 -10.50 -1.88 -13.87
N ILE A 109 -9.68 -1.69 -14.92
CA ILE A 109 -8.89 -0.46 -15.12
C ILE A 109 -9.81 0.70 -15.50
N LEU A 110 -10.80 0.47 -16.37
CA LEU A 110 -11.80 1.48 -16.72
C LEU A 110 -12.59 1.93 -15.48
N GLU A 111 -12.92 1.01 -14.57
CA GLU A 111 -13.58 1.34 -13.28
C GLU A 111 -12.74 2.24 -12.35
N LEU A 112 -11.44 2.41 -12.62
CA LEU A 112 -10.58 3.30 -11.83
C LEU A 112 -10.62 4.76 -12.30
N GLY A 113 -10.91 5.01 -13.58
CA GLY A 113 -10.94 6.37 -14.14
C GLY A 113 -12.11 7.18 -13.57
N PRO A 114 -11.89 8.38 -13.01
CA PRO A 114 -12.99 9.23 -12.53
C PRO A 114 -13.86 9.65 -13.73
N ASP A 115 -15.18 9.66 -13.55
CA ASP A 115 -16.06 10.25 -14.56
C ASP A 115 -15.92 11.78 -14.56
N SER A 116 -16.08 12.40 -15.73
CA SER A 116 -16.08 13.86 -15.84
C SER A 116 -17.17 14.46 -14.93
N GLY A 117 -16.76 15.26 -13.93
CA GLY A 117 -17.68 15.90 -12.98
C GLY A 117 -17.96 15.10 -11.71
N ASP A 118 -17.23 13.99 -11.46
CA ASP A 118 -17.33 13.21 -10.24
C ASP A 118 -16.78 13.96 -9.01
N THR A 119 -17.63 14.78 -8.40
CA THR A 119 -17.38 15.42 -7.08
C THR A 119 -17.29 14.40 -5.93
N GLY A 120 -17.73 13.16 -6.19
CA GLY A 120 -17.63 12.03 -5.27
C GLY A 120 -16.22 11.46 -5.16
N ALA A 121 -15.33 11.69 -6.13
CA ALA A 121 -13.94 11.20 -6.13
C ALA A 121 -13.13 11.67 -4.90
N LYS A 122 -13.45 12.86 -4.36
CA LYS A 122 -12.95 13.35 -3.06
C LYS A 122 -13.23 12.41 -1.89
N TYR A 123 -14.33 11.68 -1.98
CA TYR A 123 -14.83 10.72 -1.00
C TYR A 123 -14.84 9.28 -1.51
N ASP A 124 -14.46 9.03 -2.77
CA ASP A 124 -14.59 7.73 -3.43
C ASP A 124 -13.49 6.76 -3.00
N LEU A 125 -13.63 6.42 -1.73
CA LEU A 125 -13.03 5.33 -1.02
C LEU A 125 -13.82 4.03 -1.26
N GLN A 126 -14.83 4.03 -2.14
CA GLN A 126 -15.83 2.97 -2.28
C GLN A 126 -15.33 1.75 -3.08
N GLY A 127 -14.15 1.86 -3.69
CA GLY A 127 -13.58 0.72 -4.41
C GLY A 127 -12.23 0.96 -5.04
N ARG A 128 -11.85 2.22 -5.32
CA ARG A 128 -10.64 2.54 -6.10
C ARG A 128 -9.35 2.47 -5.27
N GLY A 129 -9.44 2.76 -3.97
CA GLY A 129 -8.30 2.72 -3.05
C GLY A 129 -7.56 4.05 -2.95
N LEU A 130 -7.08 4.37 -1.75
CA LEU A 130 -6.43 5.64 -1.44
C LEU A 130 -5.21 5.96 -2.31
N LEU A 131 -4.33 4.99 -2.54
CA LEU A 131 -3.12 5.18 -3.36
C LEU A 131 -3.46 5.37 -4.83
N THR A 132 -4.45 4.63 -5.33
CA THR A 132 -4.92 4.74 -6.70
C THR A 132 -5.49 6.14 -6.95
N VAL A 133 -6.41 6.61 -6.09
CA VAL A 133 -7.00 7.95 -6.19
C VAL A 133 -5.92 9.04 -6.08
N PHE A 134 -4.98 8.88 -5.15
CA PHE A 134 -3.84 9.78 -5.01
C PHE A 134 -3.02 9.88 -6.31
N ARG A 135 -2.61 8.75 -6.89
CA ARG A 135 -1.79 8.72 -8.11
C ARG A 135 -2.52 9.26 -9.33
N ILE A 136 -3.82 8.98 -9.48
CA ILE A 136 -4.64 9.55 -10.57
C ILE A 136 -4.74 11.07 -10.41
N ALA A 137 -4.99 11.56 -9.19
CA ALA A 137 -5.07 13.00 -8.92
C ALA A 137 -3.71 13.71 -9.17
N VAL A 138 -2.59 13.04 -8.96
CA VAL A 138 -1.25 13.59 -9.26
C VAL A 138 -0.93 13.55 -10.76
N GLY A 139 -1.32 12.50 -11.47
CA GLY A 139 -0.83 12.19 -12.82
C GLY A 139 -1.52 12.83 -14.03
N ALA A 140 -2.68 13.45 -13.87
CA ALA A 140 -3.54 13.75 -15.04
C ALA A 140 -3.05 14.95 -15.91
N LYS A 141 -2.53 14.67 -17.10
CA LYS A 141 -2.34 15.67 -18.16
C LYS A 141 -3.65 15.82 -18.97
N GLY A 142 -4.24 17.01 -18.96
CA GLY A 142 -5.25 17.41 -19.96
C GLY A 142 -6.71 17.53 -19.52
N GLU A 143 -7.12 16.99 -18.37
CA GLU A 143 -8.51 17.10 -17.90
C GLU A 143 -8.72 18.16 -16.81
N ALA A 144 -9.79 18.94 -16.95
CA ALA A 144 -10.24 19.89 -15.95
C ALA A 144 -10.86 19.16 -14.76
N TRP A 145 -10.02 18.78 -13.79
CA TRP A 145 -10.45 18.26 -12.48
C TRP A 145 -10.32 19.38 -11.42
N PRO A 146 -11.42 20.09 -11.09
CA PRO A 146 -11.35 21.37 -10.36
C PRO A 146 -10.81 21.27 -8.92
N ASP A 147 -11.02 20.14 -8.24
CA ASP A 147 -10.65 19.89 -6.85
C ASP A 147 -9.44 18.96 -6.68
N ARG A 148 -8.71 18.69 -7.78
CA ARG A 148 -7.58 17.74 -7.83
C ARG A 148 -6.54 17.90 -6.71
N HIS A 149 -6.13 19.13 -6.41
CA HIS A 149 -5.16 19.39 -5.34
C HIS A 149 -5.72 19.02 -3.97
N GLU A 150 -7.01 19.29 -3.74
CA GLU A 150 -7.68 18.90 -2.50
C GLU A 150 -7.81 17.38 -2.38
N VAL A 151 -8.17 16.70 -3.47
CA VAL A 151 -8.29 15.23 -3.53
C VAL A 151 -6.94 14.55 -3.27
N SER A 152 -5.88 14.99 -3.95
CA SER A 152 -4.52 14.43 -3.75
C SER A 152 -4.03 14.66 -2.32
N THR A 153 -4.19 15.87 -1.78
CA THR A 153 -3.80 16.21 -0.40
C THR A 153 -4.59 15.42 0.65
N THR A 154 -5.91 15.28 0.45
CA THR A 154 -6.78 14.52 1.37
C THR A 154 -6.46 13.04 1.34
N SER A 155 -6.29 12.48 0.13
CA SER A 155 -5.88 11.09 -0.06
C SER A 155 -4.52 10.83 0.59
N ALA A 156 -3.54 11.72 0.38
CA ALA A 156 -2.23 11.68 1.02
C ALA A 156 -2.32 11.60 2.56
N ARG A 157 -3.06 12.51 3.19
CA ARG A 157 -3.26 12.50 4.66
C ARG A 157 -3.95 11.22 5.15
N ASN A 158 -4.92 10.72 4.39
CA ASN A 158 -5.61 9.47 4.70
C ASN A 158 -4.70 8.24 4.55
N ILE A 159 -3.78 8.24 3.57
CA ILE A 159 -2.76 7.19 3.41
C ILE A 159 -1.85 7.19 4.63
N LEU A 160 -1.34 8.36 5.05
CA LEU A 160 -0.48 8.46 6.24
C LEU A 160 -1.20 7.96 7.49
N THR A 161 -2.46 8.34 7.69
CA THR A 161 -3.29 7.88 8.82
C THR A 161 -3.52 6.37 8.77
N CYS A 162 -3.82 5.82 7.60
CA CYS A 162 -4.00 4.38 7.42
C CYS A 162 -2.71 3.60 7.67
N CYS A 163 -1.57 4.09 7.17
CA CYS A 163 -0.26 3.48 7.39
C CYS A 163 0.15 3.53 8.86
N ALA A 164 -0.08 4.66 9.55
CA ALA A 164 0.17 4.79 10.98
C ALA A 164 -0.74 3.84 11.79
N THR A 165 -2.04 3.81 11.48
CA THR A 165 -2.99 2.91 12.15
C THR A 165 -2.63 1.44 11.94
N PHE A 166 -2.22 1.07 10.73
CA PHE A 166 -1.73 -0.27 10.43
C PHE A 166 -0.46 -0.58 11.23
N ALA A 167 0.51 0.34 11.30
CA ALA A 167 1.71 0.19 12.10
C ALA A 167 1.43 0.09 13.61
N HIS A 168 0.46 0.82 14.15
CA HIS A 168 0.08 0.74 15.56
C HIS A 168 -0.67 -0.56 15.91
N ARG A 169 -1.47 -1.08 14.99
CA ARG A 169 -2.20 -2.35 15.16
C ARG A 169 -1.34 -3.58 14.90
N LYS A 170 -0.07 -3.39 14.51
CA LYS A 170 0.95 -4.42 14.42
C LYS A 170 1.61 -4.61 15.81
N PRO A 171 1.29 -5.65 16.59
CA PRO A 171 1.94 -5.97 17.87
C PRO A 171 3.42 -6.37 17.77
N TRP A 172 4.09 -6.27 16.62
CA TRP A 172 5.52 -6.61 16.49
C TRP A 172 6.41 -5.82 17.44
N HIS A 173 6.04 -4.57 17.76
CA HIS A 173 6.75 -3.73 18.74
C HIS A 173 6.46 -4.11 20.19
N VAL A 174 5.40 -4.86 20.46
CA VAL A 174 4.96 -5.26 21.81
C VAL A 174 5.43 -6.68 22.15
N LEU A 175 5.60 -7.54 21.14
CA LEU A 175 6.22 -8.87 21.25
C LEU A 175 7.72 -8.86 20.91
N TRP A 176 8.35 -7.68 20.94
CA TRP A 176 9.78 -7.57 21.12
C TRP A 176 10.06 -7.82 22.61
N PRO A 177 10.89 -8.80 23.01
CA PRO A 177 11.44 -8.74 24.34
C PRO A 177 12.37 -7.52 24.34
N VAL A 178 11.85 -6.39 24.82
CA VAL A 178 12.60 -5.50 25.70
C VAL A 178 14.09 -5.38 25.32
N TYR A 179 14.40 -4.65 24.24
CA TYR A 179 15.46 -3.66 24.39
C TYR A 179 14.80 -2.45 25.06
N ARG A 180 14.47 -2.60 26.36
CA ARG A 180 14.35 -1.42 27.21
C ARG A 180 15.76 -0.87 27.27
N VAL A 181 16.00 0.21 26.55
CA VAL A 181 17.05 1.14 26.93
C VAL A 181 16.65 1.70 28.29
N ARG A 182 17.05 1.00 29.34
CA ARG A 182 17.33 1.56 30.65
C ARG A 182 18.69 1.01 31.02
N GLY A 183 19.73 1.75 30.63
CA GLY A 183 21.11 1.65 31.10
C GLY A 183 21.73 0.25 31.15
N LEU A 184 22.75 0.01 30.31
CA LEU A 184 23.84 -0.93 30.58
C LEU A 184 23.47 -2.40 30.86
N ARG A 185 23.75 -3.24 29.84
CA ARG A 185 24.30 -4.63 29.86
C ARG A 185 23.47 -5.63 29.08
N LEU A 186 24.08 -6.08 27.99
CA LEU A 186 23.66 -7.20 27.14
C LEU A 186 24.07 -8.51 27.80
N TRP A 187 23.14 -9.46 27.92
CA TRP A 187 23.46 -10.87 28.05
C TRP A 187 22.73 -11.67 26.97
N LYS A 188 23.48 -12.59 26.35
CA LYS A 188 23.04 -13.53 25.32
C LYS A 188 22.07 -14.56 25.90
N LEU A 189 21.10 -14.97 25.07
CA LEU A 189 20.64 -16.35 25.03
C LEU A 189 21.37 -17.06 23.89
#